data_AF-A0A9X2ED59-F1
#
_entry.id   AF-A0A9X2ED59-F1
#
_cell.length_a   1.000
_cell.length_b   1.000
_cell.length_c   1.000
_cell.angle_alpha   90.00
_cell.angle_beta   90.00
_cell.angle_gamma   90.00
#
_symmetry.space_group_name_H-M   'P 1'
#
loop_
_entity.id
_entity.type
_entity.pdbx_description
1 polymer ?
#
loop_
_entity_poly.entity_id
_entity_poly.type
_entity_poly.pdbx_seq_one_letter_code
_entity_poly.pdbx_strand_id
1 'polypeptide(L)'
;MAEQVEVDPVRLRAAAGQCDRIRESIRRTLSTLGVVVADGRTPWGDDGFGGKFADGDRGYLAARDNMLAAIEKMADTFGDFAHGQRVAADQLARTEHGNAERFC
;
A
#
# COMPACT_ATOMS: atom_id res chain seq x y z
N MET A 1 14.39 -9.58 -33.14
CA MET A 1 13.20 -10.36 -32.77
C MET A 1 12.90 -10.00 -31.32
N ALA A 2 11.88 -9.18 -31.09
CA ALA A 2 11.49 -8.84 -29.72
C ALA A 2 10.91 -10.10 -29.09
N GLU A 3 11.49 -10.52 -27.97
CA GLU A 3 10.96 -11.57 -27.11
C GLU A 3 9.49 -11.21 -26.84
N GLN A 4 8.58 -12.03 -27.36
CA GLN A 4 7.15 -11.75 -27.28
C GLN A 4 6.75 -11.94 -25.82
N VAL A 5 6.63 -10.82 -25.12
CA VAL A 5 6.20 -10.78 -23.73
C VAL A 5 4.75 -11.23 -23.70
N GLU A 6 4.53 -12.54 -23.53
CA GLU A 6 3.21 -13.14 -23.33
C GLU A 6 2.74 -12.79 -21.92
N VAL A 7 2.01 -11.67 -21.83
CA VAL A 7 1.41 -11.23 -20.56
C VAL A 7 -0.04 -11.69 -20.52
N ASP A 8 -0.30 -12.71 -19.72
CA ASP A 8 -1.65 -13.22 -19.48
C ASP A 8 -2.48 -12.18 -18.68
N PRO A 9 -3.54 -11.60 -19.27
CA PRO A 9 -4.39 -10.61 -18.61
C PRO A 9 -5.08 -11.16 -17.36
N VAL A 10 -5.36 -12.46 -17.29
CA VAL A 10 -5.96 -13.12 -16.12
C VAL A 10 -4.97 -13.15 -14.97
N ARG A 11 -3.70 -13.49 -15.25
CA ARG A 11 -2.63 -13.48 -14.22
C ARG A 11 -2.34 -12.08 -13.71
N LEU A 12 -2.35 -11.06 -14.57
CA LEU A 12 -2.24 -9.66 -14.16
C LEU A 12 -3.37 -9.24 -13.21
N ARG A 13 -4.62 -9.59 -13.53
CA ARG A 13 -5.77 -9.31 -12.64
C ARG A 13 -5.64 -10.06 -11.31
N ALA A 14 -5.14 -11.29 -11.32
CA ALA A 14 -4.89 -12.05 -10.10
C ALA A 14 -3.81 -11.38 -9.22
N ALA A 15 -2.72 -10.92 -9.84
CA ALA A 15 -1.67 -10.17 -9.15
C ALA A 15 -2.22 -8.86 -8.56
N ALA A 16 -3.07 -8.14 -9.29
CA ALA A 16 -3.70 -6.92 -8.79
C ALA A 16 -4.51 -7.19 -7.52
N GLY A 17 -5.31 -8.27 -7.53
CA GLY A 17 -6.08 -8.69 -6.36
C GLY A 17 -5.21 -9.17 -5.19
N GLN A 18 -3.96 -9.58 -5.41
CA GLN A 18 -3.00 -9.85 -4.33
C GLN A 18 -2.46 -8.56 -3.73
N CYS A 19 -2.09 -7.59 -4.57
CA CYS A 19 -1.65 -6.27 -4.12
C CYS A 19 -2.74 -5.54 -3.31
N ASP A 20 -4.02 -5.62 -3.72
CA ASP A 20 -5.14 -5.09 -2.94
C ASP A 20 -5.24 -5.73 -1.55
N ARG A 21 -5.07 -7.05 -1.47
CA ARG A 21 -5.12 -7.78 -0.20
C ARG A 21 -4.01 -7.35 0.75
N ILE A 22 -2.80 -7.15 0.23
CA ILE A 22 -1.67 -6.63 1.01
C ILE A 22 -1.99 -5.22 1.52
N ARG A 23 -2.45 -4.31 0.64
CA ARG A 23 -2.86 -2.96 1.00
C ARG A 23 -3.92 -2.96 2.09
N GLU A 24 -4.96 -3.78 1.97
CA GLU A 24 -6.03 -3.88 2.95
C GLU A 24 -5.52 -4.41 4.30
N SER A 25 -4.65 -5.43 4.27
CA SER A 25 -4.01 -5.95 5.49
C SER A 25 -3.19 -4.88 6.20
N ILE A 26 -2.40 -4.10 5.45
CA ILE A 26 -1.60 -3.00 6.03
C ILE A 26 -2.52 -1.96 6.66
N ARG A 27 -3.59 -1.55 5.97
CA ARG A 27 -4.54 -0.53 6.46
C ARG A 27 -5.30 -1.00 7.71
N ARG A 28 -5.68 -2.28 7.80
CA ARG A 28 -6.29 -2.84 9.01
C ARG A 28 -5.33 -2.82 10.19
N THR A 29 -4.08 -3.20 9.99
CA THR A 29 -3.05 -3.15 11.02
C THR A 29 -2.81 -1.70 11.47
N LEU A 30 -2.71 -0.76 10.54
CA LEU A 30 -2.57 0.67 10.85
C LEU A 30 -3.76 1.24 11.60
N SER A 31 -4.98 0.89 11.21
CA SER A 31 -6.20 1.30 11.90
C SER A 31 -6.20 0.80 13.35
N THR A 32 -5.86 -0.48 13.56
CA THR A 32 -5.76 -1.07 14.90
C THR A 32 -4.67 -0.40 15.72
N LEU A 33 -3.48 -0.22 15.14
CA LEU A 33 -2.36 0.42 15.81
C LEU A 33 -2.68 1.87 16.17
N GLY A 34 -3.25 2.63 15.23
CA GLY A 34 -3.67 4.01 15.40
C GLY A 34 -4.66 4.20 16.55
N VAL A 35 -5.63 3.30 16.70
CA VAL A 35 -6.55 3.30 17.84
C VAL A 35 -5.80 3.08 19.16
N VAL A 36 -4.88 2.10 19.21
CA VAL A 36 -4.11 1.78 20.43
C VAL A 36 -3.19 2.94 20.83
N VAL A 37 -2.48 3.56 19.88
CA VAL A 37 -1.58 4.67 20.19
C VAL A 37 -2.29 6.00 20.44
N ALA A 38 -3.54 6.15 20.01
CA ALA A 38 -4.35 7.34 20.26
C ALA A 38 -5.07 7.32 21.61
N ASP A 39 -5.11 6.20 22.34
CA ASP A 39 -5.78 6.07 23.66
C ASP A 39 -5.19 6.98 24.76
N GLY A 40 -4.17 7.79 24.45
CA GLY A 40 -3.71 8.92 25.26
C GLY A 40 -3.04 8.54 26.59
N ARG A 41 -3.10 7.26 26.98
CA ARG A 41 -2.40 6.70 28.13
C ARG A 41 -0.96 6.45 27.77
N THR A 42 -0.14 7.45 28.04
CA THR A 42 1.31 7.38 27.87
C THR A 42 1.95 6.73 29.10
N PRO A 43 2.72 5.65 28.94
CA PRO A 43 3.35 4.96 30.08
C PRO A 43 4.53 5.74 30.70
N TRP A 44 5.00 6.80 30.06
CA TRP A 44 6.21 7.55 30.44
C TRP A 44 5.98 8.72 31.40
N GLY A 45 4.74 8.99 31.83
CA GLY A 45 4.41 10.06 32.78
C GLY A 45 4.65 11.48 32.23
N ASP A 46 4.20 12.49 32.98
CA ASP A 46 4.28 13.90 32.59
C ASP A 46 5.49 14.64 33.20
N ASP A 47 6.48 13.89 33.70
CA ASP A 47 7.68 14.47 34.29
C ASP A 47 8.67 14.95 33.22
N GLY A 48 9.71 15.68 33.64
CA GLY A 48 10.72 16.20 32.71
C GLY A 48 11.50 15.13 31.94
N PHE A 49 11.45 13.86 32.36
CA PHE A 49 12.02 12.73 31.61
C PHE A 49 11.03 12.21 30.57
N GLY A 50 9.76 12.03 30.94
CA GLY A 50 8.67 11.66 30.03
C GLY A 50 8.50 12.65 28.88
N GLY A 51 8.52 13.96 29.18
CA GLY A 51 8.46 15.00 28.15
C GLY A 51 9.65 14.97 27.19
N LYS A 52 10.88 14.76 27.68
CA LYS A 52 12.07 14.62 26.82
C LYS A 52 12.01 13.38 25.93
N PHE A 53 11.43 12.30 26.44
CA PHE A 53 11.25 11.06 25.69
C PHE A 53 10.18 11.21 24.60
N ALA A 54 9.08 11.92 24.88
CA ALA A 54 7.91 12.00 24.02
C ALA A 54 7.96 13.15 23.01
N ASP A 55 8.25 14.37 23.46
CA ASP A 55 7.89 15.62 22.76
C ASP A 55 9.01 16.22 21.90
N GLY A 56 10.23 15.65 21.94
CA GLY A 56 11.33 16.12 21.10
C GLY A 56 11.10 15.85 19.60
N ASP A 57 11.82 16.56 18.72
CA ASP A 57 11.80 16.32 17.26
C ASP A 57 12.15 14.88 16.87
N ARG A 58 12.93 14.20 17.73
CA ARG A 58 13.26 12.77 17.61
C ARG A 58 12.66 11.94 18.75
N GLY A 59 11.69 12.50 19.45
CA GLY A 59 10.94 11.85 20.52
C GLY A 59 10.02 10.77 19.98
N TYR A 60 9.47 9.98 20.89
CA TYR A 60 8.61 8.86 20.56
C TYR A 60 7.42 9.27 19.69
N LEU A 61 6.77 10.41 19.97
CA LEU A 61 5.59 10.85 19.22
C LEU A 61 5.93 11.12 17.76
N ALA A 62 7.00 11.87 17.50
CA ALA A 62 7.48 12.14 16.15
C ALA A 62 7.91 10.86 15.42
N ALA A 63 8.63 9.96 16.09
CA ALA A 63 9.03 8.68 15.51
C ALA A 63 7.83 7.79 15.15
N ARG A 64 6.85 7.71 16.04
CA ARG A 64 5.59 6.98 15.85
C ARG A 64 4.84 7.52 14.64
N ASP A 65 4.61 8.83 14.58
CA ASP A 65 3.82 9.44 13.51
C ASP A 65 4.50 9.28 12.15
N ASN A 66 5.84 9.40 12.12
CA ASN A 66 6.63 9.11 10.92
C ASN A 66 6.51 7.65 10.47
N MET A 67 6.54 6.69 11.40
CA MET A 67 6.37 5.27 11.06
C MET A 67 4.97 4.99 10.52
N LEU A 68 3.91 5.53 11.16
CA LEU A 68 2.54 5.37 10.69
C LEU A 68 2.37 5.92 9.27
N ALA A 69 2.89 7.14 9.01
CA ALA A 69 2.86 7.75 7.70
C ALA A 69 3.66 6.97 6.64
N ALA A 70 4.81 6.41 7.02
CA ALA A 70 5.63 5.60 6.11
C ALA A 70 4.92 4.30 5.69
N ILE A 71 4.27 3.62 6.64
CA ILE A 71 3.50 2.39 6.36
C ILE A 71 2.25 2.71 5.53
N GLU A 72 1.60 3.86 5.75
CA GLU A 72 0.48 4.31 4.92
C GLU A 72 0.89 4.50 3.46
N LYS A 73 2.03 5.18 3.22
CA LYS A 73 2.62 5.30 1.87
C LYS A 73 2.93 3.95 1.23
N MET A 74 3.34 2.96 2.02
CA MET A 74 3.56 1.60 1.51
C MET A 74 2.24 0.97 1.04
N ALA A 75 1.15 1.15 1.80
CA ALA A 75 -0.17 0.68 1.40
C ALA A 75 -0.65 1.33 0.10
N ASP A 76 -0.39 2.62 -0.07
CA ASP A 76 -0.73 3.35 -1.29
C ASP A 76 0.09 2.85 -2.49
N THR A 77 1.38 2.58 -2.30
CA THR A 77 2.25 1.98 -3.34
C THR A 77 1.70 0.64 -3.83
N PHE A 78 1.21 -0.22 -2.93
CA PHE A 78 0.53 -1.47 -3.32
C PHE A 78 -0.79 -1.22 -4.05
N GLY A 79 -1.51 -0.14 -3.72
CA GLY A 79 -2.68 0.29 -4.46
C GLY A 79 -2.35 0.72 -5.89
N ASP A 80 -1.27 1.45 -6.08
CA ASP A 80 -0.79 1.88 -7.39
C ASP A 80 -0.35 0.70 -8.24
N PHE A 81 0.34 -0.28 -7.66
CA PHE A 81 0.69 -1.53 -8.35
C PHE A 81 -0.55 -2.31 -8.78
N ALA A 82 -1.54 -2.46 -7.88
CA ALA A 82 -2.80 -3.12 -8.24
C ALA A 82 -3.52 -2.38 -9.38
N HIS A 83 -3.56 -1.05 -9.33
CA HIS A 83 -4.16 -0.24 -10.38
C HIS A 83 -3.43 -0.41 -11.72
N GLY A 84 -2.10 -0.29 -11.74
CA GLY A 84 -1.29 -0.47 -12.94
C GLY A 84 -1.47 -1.84 -13.57
N GLN A 85 -1.53 -2.90 -12.76
CA GLN A 85 -1.76 -4.26 -13.23
C GLN A 85 -3.15 -4.44 -13.87
N ARG A 86 -4.21 -3.83 -13.32
CA ARG A 86 -5.55 -3.85 -13.94
C ARG A 86 -5.56 -3.08 -15.26
N VAL A 87 -4.97 -1.89 -15.29
CA VAL A 87 -4.87 -1.07 -16.50
C VAL A 87 -4.12 -1.82 -17.60
N ALA A 88 -3.01 -2.49 -17.27
CA ALA A 88 -2.27 -3.32 -18.21
C ALA A 88 -3.12 -4.48 -18.74
N ALA A 89 -3.84 -5.19 -17.87
CA ALA A 89 -4.72 -6.29 -18.27
C ALA A 89 -5.84 -5.83 -19.23
N ASP A 90 -6.40 -4.65 -18.98
CA ASP A 90 -7.45 -4.09 -19.82
C ASP A 90 -6.92 -3.62 -21.18
N GLN A 91 -5.71 -3.06 -21.23
CA GLN A 91 -5.06 -2.70 -22.49
C GLN A 91 -4.74 -3.93 -23.34
N LEU A 92 -4.23 -5.00 -22.71
CA LEU A 92 -3.93 -6.26 -23.40
C LEU A 92 -5.20 -6.89 -23.97
N ALA A 93 -6.26 -7.01 -23.16
CA ALA A 93 -7.53 -7.57 -23.61
C ALA A 93 -8.15 -6.78 -24.79
N ARG A 94 -8.03 -5.45 -24.77
CA ARG A 94 -8.49 -4.60 -25.90
C ARG A 94 -7.66 -4.84 -27.16
N THR A 95 -6.35 -5.00 -27.01
CA THR A 95 -5.42 -5.23 -28.13
C THR A 95 -5.69 -6.60 -28.78
N GLU A 96 -5.90 -7.63 -27.97
CA GLU A 96 -6.28 -8.96 -28.44
C GLU A 96 -7.62 -8.94 -29.19
N HIS A 97 -8.63 -8.26 -28.65
CA HIS A 97 -9.95 -8.15 -29.28
C HIS A 97 -9.89 -7.41 -30.63
N GLY A 98 -9.21 -6.26 -30.68
CA GLY A 98 -9.05 -5.50 -31.92
C GLY A 98 -8.22 -6.20 -32.99
N ASN A 99 -7.29 -7.07 -32.59
CA ASN A 99 -6.59 -7.94 -33.52
C ASN A 99 -7.51 -9.06 -34.03
N ALA A 100 -8.28 -9.72 -33.14
CA ALA A 100 -9.21 -10.78 -33.53
C ALA A 100 -10.25 -10.30 -34.57
N GLU A 101 -10.80 -9.10 -34.40
CA GLU A 101 -11.77 -8.50 -35.35
C GLU A 101 -11.16 -8.17 -36.73
N ARG A 102 -9.83 -7.98 -36.82
CA ARG A 102 -9.14 -7.67 -38.08
C ARG A 102 -8.72 -8.90 -38.87
N PHE A 103 -8.73 -10.08 -38.26
CA PHE A 103 -8.31 -11.34 -38.88
C PHE A 103 -9.49 -12.31 -39.15
N CYS A 104 -10.73 -11.86 -38.95
CA CYS A 104 -11.97 -12.54 -39.34
C CYS A 104 -12.64 -11.79 -40.49
#